data_AF-A0A542S594-F1
#
_entry.id   AF-A0A542S594-F1
#
_cell.length_a   1.000
_cell.length_b   1.000
_cell.length_c   1.000
_cell.angle_alpha   90.00
_cell.angle_beta   90.00
_cell.angle_gamma   90.00
#
_symmetry.space_group_name_H-M   'P 1'
#
loop_
_entity.id
_entity.type
_entity.pdbx_description
1 polymer ?
#
loop_
_entity_poly.entity_id
_entity_poly.type
_entity_poly.pdbx_seq_one_letter_code
_entity_poly.pdbx_strand_id
1 'polypeptide(L)'
;MKRLQRPAVVAVLVLLLAGCGVVSRPDATAWDDQAAQALTDAASEVATARLALESARKERTWSSYTTVLVAEAEEAAGKVEEDLSRLQVPDGRTDEATKVLDLLDRAVDLVGEARAHAVDGKYDDKALVDHLDDLSDELRKATP
;
A
#
# COMPACT_ATOMS: atom_id res chain seq x y z
N MET A 1 14.05 -61.57 23.10
CA MET A 1 14.15 -60.76 21.85
C MET A 1 12.74 -60.54 21.31
N LYS A 2 12.28 -59.28 21.23
CA LYS A 2 11.34 -58.73 20.22
C LYS A 2 11.00 -57.29 20.63
N ARG A 3 11.81 -56.35 20.11
CA ARG A 3 11.49 -54.92 20.12
C ARG A 3 10.35 -54.73 19.12
N LEU A 4 9.10 -54.60 19.59
CA LEU A 4 7.99 -54.28 18.71
C LEU A 4 8.06 -52.79 18.36
N GLN A 5 8.14 -52.57 17.06
CA GLN A 5 8.56 -51.34 16.41
C GLN A 5 7.52 -50.25 16.58
N ARG A 6 8.03 -49.02 16.73
CA ARG A 6 7.32 -47.74 16.74
C ARG A 6 6.75 -47.46 15.33
N PRO A 7 5.46 -47.66 15.01
CA PRO A 7 4.93 -47.28 13.70
C PRO A 7 4.29 -45.87 13.75
N ALA A 8 4.03 -45.33 14.95
CA ALA A 8 3.25 -44.11 15.13
C ALA A 8 4.01 -42.82 14.83
N VAL A 9 5.34 -42.82 14.90
CA VAL A 9 6.15 -41.60 14.73
C VAL A 9 6.30 -41.20 13.27
N VAL A 10 6.23 -42.16 12.33
CA VAL A 10 6.41 -41.88 10.90
C VAL A 10 5.15 -41.28 10.27
N ALA A 11 3.95 -41.64 10.74
CA ALA A 11 2.70 -41.13 10.19
C ALA A 11 2.46 -39.63 10.49
N VAL A 12 2.97 -39.13 11.63
CA VAL A 12 2.84 -37.71 12.00
C VAL A 12 3.77 -36.81 11.17
N LEU A 13 4.92 -37.33 10.73
CA LEU A 13 5.89 -36.58 9.92
C LEU A 13 5.41 -36.34 8.47
N VAL A 14 4.59 -37.25 7.91
CA VAL A 14 4.04 -37.10 6.55
C VAL A 14 2.93 -36.05 6.48
N LEU A 15 2.12 -35.89 7.54
CA LEU A 15 1.10 -34.84 7.63
C LEU A 15 1.70 -33.43 7.77
N LEU A 16 2.88 -33.29 8.38
CA LEU A 16 3.61 -32.02 8.46
C LEU A 16 4.27 -31.63 7.13
N LEU A 17 4.59 -32.60 6.26
CA LEU A 17 5.14 -32.36 4.92
C LEU A 17 4.05 -32.02 3.87
N ALA A 18 2.80 -32.43 4.09
CA ALA A 18 1.66 -31.99 3.27
C ALA A 18 1.21 -30.56 3.59
N GLY A 19 1.73 -29.96 4.66
CA GLY A 19 1.50 -28.57 5.05
C GLY A 19 2.37 -27.55 4.31
N CYS A 20 3.26 -27.98 3.41
CA CYS A 20 3.80 -27.11 2.37
C CYS A 20 2.69 -26.84 1.34
N GLY A 21 1.63 -26.17 1.79
CA GLY A 21 0.61 -25.63 0.92
C GLY A 21 1.31 -24.71 -0.05
N VAL A 22 1.35 -25.14 -1.32
CA VAL A 22 1.49 -24.27 -2.48
C VAL A 22 0.72 -23.00 -2.18
N VAL A 23 1.43 -21.92 -1.84
CA VAL A 23 0.83 -20.60 -1.75
C VAL A 23 0.32 -20.35 -3.16
N SER A 24 -0.97 -20.53 -3.36
CA SER A 24 -1.57 -20.43 -4.69
C SER A 24 -1.29 -19.02 -5.18
N ARG A 25 -0.44 -18.91 -6.20
CA ARG A 25 -0.30 -17.68 -6.97
C ARG A 25 -1.71 -17.23 -7.34
N PRO A 26 -2.12 -15.99 -7.02
CA PRO A 26 -3.43 -15.51 -7.41
C PRO A 26 -3.59 -15.68 -8.92
N ASP A 27 -4.82 -15.95 -9.37
CA ASP A 27 -5.08 -15.81 -10.80
C ASP A 27 -4.96 -14.33 -11.20
N ALA A 28 -4.81 -14.07 -12.50
CA ALA A 28 -4.58 -12.73 -13.01
C ALA A 28 -5.66 -11.74 -12.55
N THR A 29 -6.93 -12.15 -12.65
CA THR A 29 -8.08 -11.33 -12.25
C THR A 29 -8.03 -10.95 -10.77
N ALA A 30 -7.74 -11.90 -9.88
CA ALA A 30 -7.66 -11.61 -8.45
C ALA A 30 -6.50 -10.67 -8.10
N TRP A 31 -5.39 -10.73 -8.83
CA TRP A 31 -4.31 -9.76 -8.67
C TRP A 31 -4.70 -8.38 -9.20
N ASP A 32 -5.36 -8.33 -10.37
CA ASP A 32 -5.85 -7.08 -10.98
C ASP A 32 -6.84 -6.36 -10.03
N ASP A 33 -7.78 -7.09 -9.44
CA ASP A 33 -8.75 -6.52 -8.49
C ASP A 33 -8.06 -5.94 -7.24
N GLN A 34 -7.03 -6.62 -6.72
CA GLN A 34 -6.24 -6.15 -5.59
C GLN A 34 -5.40 -4.92 -5.94
N ALA A 35 -4.80 -4.89 -7.13
CA ALA A 35 -4.05 -3.74 -7.63
C ALA A 35 -4.96 -2.52 -7.84
N ALA A 36 -6.15 -2.71 -8.41
CA ALA A 36 -7.13 -1.63 -8.59
C ALA A 36 -7.61 -1.06 -7.24
N GLN A 37 -7.83 -1.94 -6.26
CA GLN A 37 -8.18 -1.52 -4.90
C GLN A 37 -7.04 -0.73 -4.25
N ALA A 38 -5.80 -1.21 -4.35
CA ALA A 38 -4.63 -0.52 -3.81
C ALA A 38 -4.45 0.88 -4.42
N LEU A 39 -4.60 1.03 -5.73
CA LEU A 39 -4.57 2.34 -6.41
C LEU A 39 -5.66 3.29 -5.89
N THR A 40 -6.87 2.76 -5.66
CA THR A 40 -8.01 3.54 -5.13
C THR A 40 -7.77 3.99 -3.69
N ASP A 41 -7.22 3.11 -2.85
CA ASP A 41 -6.91 3.39 -1.46
C ASP A 41 -5.79 4.42 -1.35
N ALA A 42 -4.69 4.24 -2.08
CA ALA A 42 -3.60 5.23 -2.15
C ALA A 42 -4.10 6.59 -2.66
N ALA A 43 -4.95 6.63 -3.69
CA ALA A 43 -5.54 7.89 -4.17
C ALA A 43 -6.35 8.61 -3.08
N SER A 44 -7.02 7.84 -2.22
CA SER A 44 -7.81 8.37 -1.10
C SER A 44 -6.89 8.98 -0.03
N GLU A 45 -5.78 8.34 0.28
CA GLU A 45 -4.80 8.87 1.25
C GLU A 45 -4.07 10.12 0.73
N VAL A 46 -3.68 10.13 -0.55
CA VAL A 46 -3.12 11.33 -1.21
C VAL A 46 -4.12 12.49 -1.15
N ALA A 47 -5.41 12.23 -1.44
CA ALA A 47 -6.45 13.25 -1.35
C ALA A 47 -6.66 13.74 0.10
N THR A 48 -6.57 12.86 1.10
CA THR A 48 -6.62 13.23 2.52
C THR A 48 -5.48 14.17 2.90
N ALA A 49 -4.24 13.86 2.49
CA ALA A 49 -3.08 14.70 2.72
C ALA A 49 -3.27 16.10 2.08
N ARG A 50 -3.74 16.14 0.84
CA ARG A 50 -4.05 17.40 0.13
C ARG A 50 -5.09 18.24 0.89
N LEU A 51 -6.21 17.63 1.27
CA LEU A 51 -7.30 18.30 1.98
C LEU A 51 -6.85 18.80 3.36
N ALA A 52 -5.98 18.06 4.04
CA ALA A 52 -5.39 18.47 5.32
C ALA A 52 -4.56 19.76 5.16
N LEU A 53 -3.64 19.80 4.20
CA LEU A 53 -2.83 20.98 3.90
C LEU A 53 -3.71 22.17 3.49
N GLU A 54 -4.69 21.97 2.62
CA GLU A 54 -5.59 23.05 2.21
C GLU A 54 -6.43 23.62 3.36
N SER A 55 -6.85 22.76 4.29
CA SER A 55 -7.63 23.16 5.45
C SER A 55 -6.79 23.96 6.42
N ALA A 56 -5.54 23.54 6.65
CA ALA A 56 -4.57 24.26 7.47
C ALA A 56 -4.23 25.63 6.87
N ARG A 57 -4.00 25.71 5.56
CA ARG A 57 -3.79 26.97 4.82
C ARG A 57 -4.93 27.98 5.01
N LYS A 58 -6.17 27.48 5.12
CA LYS A 58 -7.37 28.30 5.33
C LYS A 58 -7.65 28.60 6.81
N GLU A 59 -6.72 28.29 7.70
CA GLU A 59 -6.83 28.41 9.17
C GLU A 59 -8.04 27.65 9.75
N ARG A 60 -8.44 26.55 9.09
CA ARG A 60 -9.59 25.73 9.50
C ARG A 60 -9.22 24.57 10.40
N THR A 61 -7.92 24.35 10.62
CA THR A 61 -7.36 23.28 11.47
C THR A 61 -6.12 23.79 12.19
N TRP A 62 -5.77 23.13 13.30
CA TRP A 62 -4.53 23.39 14.03
C TRP A 62 -3.35 22.65 13.37
N SER A 63 -2.15 23.23 13.46
CA SER A 63 -0.90 22.69 12.90
C SER A 63 -0.60 21.26 13.39
N SER A 64 -0.78 20.99 14.69
CA SER A 64 -0.53 19.66 15.27
C SER A 64 -1.46 18.59 14.72
N TYR A 65 -2.75 18.89 14.57
CA TYR A 65 -3.71 17.94 13.99
C TYR A 65 -3.47 17.71 12.50
N THR A 66 -3.12 18.75 11.76
CA THR A 66 -2.76 18.62 10.34
C THR A 66 -1.55 17.70 10.17
N THR A 67 -0.53 17.86 11.02
CA THR A 67 0.67 17.01 11.00
C THR A 67 0.32 15.55 11.29
N VAL A 68 -0.53 15.29 12.29
CA VAL A 68 -0.98 13.93 12.61
C VAL A 68 -1.78 13.32 11.45
N LEU A 69 -2.72 14.07 10.88
CA LEU A 69 -3.57 13.57 9.82
C LEU A 69 -2.78 13.23 8.55
N VAL A 70 -1.79 14.04 8.18
CA VAL A 70 -0.91 13.75 7.04
C VAL A 70 0.00 12.57 7.34
N ALA A 71 0.48 12.41 8.58
CA ALA A 71 1.28 11.26 8.98
C ALA A 71 0.48 9.94 8.95
N GLU A 72 -0.79 9.97 9.37
CA GLU A 72 -1.69 8.82 9.28
C GLU A 72 -1.95 8.43 7.81
N ALA A 73 -2.12 9.42 6.92
CA ALA A 73 -2.25 9.18 5.49
C ALA A 73 -0.97 8.57 4.87
N GLU A 74 0.21 9.04 5.29
CA GLU A 74 1.51 8.46 4.86
C GLU A 74 1.62 6.99 5.28
N GLU A 75 1.32 6.69 6.54
CA GLU A 75 1.37 5.32 7.06
C GLU A 75 0.36 4.40 6.34
N ALA A 76 -0.85 4.89 6.09
CA ALA A 76 -1.88 4.14 5.37
C ALA A 76 -1.47 3.88 3.91
N ALA A 77 -0.97 4.89 3.19
CA ALA A 77 -0.47 4.74 1.83
C ALA A 77 0.70 3.75 1.76
N GLY A 78 1.66 3.85 2.69
CA GLY A 78 2.79 2.93 2.78
C GLY A 78 2.37 1.50 3.03
N LYS A 79 1.35 1.29 3.86
CA LYS A 79 0.79 -0.05 4.09
C LYS A 79 0.12 -0.63 2.85
N VAL A 80 -0.59 0.20 2.07
CA VAL A 80 -1.21 -0.23 0.81
C VAL A 80 -0.16 -0.70 -0.21
N GLU A 81 0.94 0.05 -0.36
CA GLU A 81 2.09 -0.35 -1.18
C GLU A 81 2.68 -1.68 -0.68
N GLU A 82 2.97 -1.77 0.61
CA GLU A 82 3.60 -2.93 1.22
C GLU A 82 2.74 -4.20 1.08
N ASP A 83 1.43 -4.09 1.29
CA ASP A 83 0.51 -5.22 1.20
C ASP A 83 0.40 -5.72 -0.25
N LEU A 84 0.40 -4.83 -1.24
CA LEU A 84 0.39 -5.23 -2.65
C LEU A 84 1.74 -5.82 -3.09
N SER A 85 2.87 -5.24 -2.67
CA SER A 85 4.21 -5.69 -3.08
C SER A 85 4.57 -7.08 -2.54
N ARG A 86 3.90 -7.51 -1.45
CA ARG A 86 4.00 -8.87 -0.90
C ARG A 86 3.24 -9.92 -1.72
N LEU A 87 2.31 -9.52 -2.60
CA LEU A 87 1.58 -10.47 -3.43
C LEU A 87 2.46 -11.06 -4.51
N GLN A 88 2.28 -12.35 -4.80
CA GLN A 88 2.91 -12.97 -5.96
C GLN A 88 2.27 -12.44 -7.24
N VAL A 89 3.08 -11.87 -8.13
CA VAL A 89 2.64 -11.40 -9.44
C VAL A 89 2.36 -12.59 -10.36
N PRO A 90 1.17 -12.66 -10.99
CA PRO A 90 0.85 -13.68 -11.98
C PRO A 90 1.74 -13.57 -13.24
N ASP A 91 1.89 -14.68 -13.97
CA ASP A 91 2.63 -14.65 -15.24
C ASP A 91 1.93 -13.72 -16.23
N GLY A 92 2.69 -12.88 -16.94
CA GLY A 92 2.15 -11.90 -17.89
C GLY A 92 1.67 -10.58 -17.28
N ARG A 93 1.86 -10.36 -15.98
CA ARG A 93 1.53 -9.10 -15.27
C ARG A 93 2.73 -8.36 -14.68
N THR A 94 3.96 -8.78 -15.00
CA THR A 94 5.18 -8.21 -14.40
C THR A 94 5.36 -6.73 -14.72
N ASP A 95 5.08 -6.32 -15.96
CA ASP A 95 5.23 -4.93 -16.40
C ASP A 95 4.15 -4.04 -15.77
N GLU A 96 2.91 -4.53 -15.69
CA GLU A 96 1.79 -3.88 -15.02
C GLU A 96 2.06 -3.73 -13.52
N ALA A 97 2.50 -4.80 -12.85
CA ALA A 97 2.88 -4.78 -11.45
C ALA A 97 3.97 -3.75 -11.15
N THR A 98 4.98 -3.66 -12.02
CA THR A 98 6.05 -2.66 -11.87
C THR A 98 5.48 -1.23 -11.95
N LYS A 99 4.58 -0.95 -12.90
CA LYS A 99 3.95 0.37 -13.04
C LYS A 99 3.05 0.71 -11.85
N VAL A 100 2.26 -0.25 -11.38
CA VAL A 100 1.37 -0.04 -10.22
C VAL A 100 2.19 0.25 -8.97
N LEU A 101 3.22 -0.55 -8.71
CA LEU A 101 4.08 -0.35 -7.53
C LEU A 101 4.85 0.98 -7.60
N ASP A 102 5.33 1.39 -8.78
CA ASP A 102 5.95 2.70 -8.97
C ASP A 102 4.98 3.86 -8.67
N LEU A 103 3.71 3.75 -9.07
CA LEU A 103 2.69 4.74 -8.75
C LEU A 103 2.38 4.80 -7.24
N LEU A 104 2.33 3.64 -6.58
CA LEU A 104 2.10 3.57 -5.13
C LEU A 104 3.29 4.15 -4.36
N ASP A 105 4.53 3.84 -4.77
CA ASP A 105 5.76 4.41 -4.19
C ASP A 105 5.79 5.93 -4.32
N ARG A 106 5.48 6.47 -5.51
CA ARG A 106 5.32 7.91 -5.74
C ARG A 106 4.26 8.55 -4.83
N ALA A 107 3.18 7.82 -4.53
CA ALA A 107 2.14 8.29 -3.62
C ALA A 107 2.66 8.43 -2.18
N VAL A 108 3.39 7.43 -1.70
CA VAL A 108 4.02 7.44 -0.37
C VAL A 108 5.02 8.59 -0.26
N ASP A 109 5.90 8.73 -1.25
CA ASP A 109 6.92 9.78 -1.28
C ASP A 109 6.29 11.19 -1.24
N LEU A 110 5.27 11.44 -2.07
CA LEU A 110 4.63 12.75 -2.15
C LEU A 110 3.84 13.09 -0.88
N VAL A 111 3.20 12.10 -0.24
CA VAL A 111 2.56 12.30 1.07
C VAL A 111 3.62 12.52 2.16
N GLY A 112 4.79 11.88 2.07
CA GLY A 112 5.93 12.15 2.94
C GLY A 112 6.44 13.60 2.81
N GLU A 113 6.51 14.13 1.59
CA GLU A 113 6.81 15.55 1.35
C GLU A 113 5.74 16.46 1.96
N ALA A 114 4.46 16.12 1.79
CA ALA A 114 3.35 16.82 2.44
C ALA A 114 3.47 16.83 3.96
N ARG A 115 3.89 15.71 4.57
CA ARG A 115 4.13 15.66 6.02
C ARG A 115 5.28 16.57 6.43
N ALA A 116 6.40 16.56 5.70
CA ALA A 116 7.54 17.43 5.98
C ALA A 116 7.12 18.92 5.94
N HIS A 117 6.33 19.31 4.94
CA HIS A 117 5.72 20.63 4.86
C HIS A 117 4.81 20.95 6.05
N ALA A 118 3.97 19.99 6.46
CA ALA A 118 3.08 20.17 7.59
C ALA A 118 3.83 20.37 8.92
N VAL A 119 4.92 19.62 9.13
CA VAL A 119 5.83 19.75 10.29
C VAL A 119 6.50 21.13 10.32
N ASP A 120 6.91 21.62 9.16
CA ASP A 120 7.52 22.95 9.01
C ASP A 120 6.50 24.11 9.12
N GLY A 121 5.21 23.81 9.19
CA GLY A 121 4.14 24.82 9.19
C GLY A 121 3.92 25.48 7.82
N LYS A 122 4.39 24.86 6.73
CA LYS A 122 4.31 25.37 5.35
C LYS A 122 3.10 24.75 4.63
N TYR A 123 1.95 25.41 4.72
CA TYR A 123 0.69 24.90 4.14
C TYR A 123 0.30 25.56 2.80
N ASP A 124 1.03 26.58 2.38
CA ASP A 124 0.70 27.44 1.24
C ASP A 124 1.49 27.11 -0.04
N ASP A 125 2.30 26.03 -0.03
CA ASP A 125 2.95 25.54 -1.24
C ASP A 125 1.92 25.01 -2.24
N LYS A 126 1.60 25.85 -3.22
CA LYS A 126 0.63 25.52 -4.24
C LYS A 126 1.12 24.39 -5.15
N ALA A 127 2.42 24.33 -5.46
CA ALA A 127 2.94 23.32 -6.37
C ALA A 127 2.77 21.92 -5.76
N LEU A 128 3.04 21.78 -4.46
CA LEU A 128 2.82 20.53 -3.74
C LEU A 128 1.35 20.11 -3.71
N VAL A 129 0.44 21.05 -3.43
CA VAL A 129 -1.01 20.78 -3.43
C VAL A 129 -1.52 20.36 -4.81
N ASP A 130 -1.05 21.02 -5.87
CA ASP A 130 -1.40 20.69 -7.25
C ASP A 130 -0.83 19.31 -7.64
N HIS A 131 0.42 18.99 -7.26
CA HIS A 131 1.01 17.66 -7.47
C HIS A 131 0.25 16.54 -6.75
N LEU A 132 -0.21 16.77 -5.52
CA LEU A 132 -1.04 15.80 -4.79
C LEU A 132 -2.37 15.57 -5.51
N ASP A 133 -2.99 16.61 -6.06
CA ASP A 133 -4.25 16.48 -6.81
C ASP A 133 -4.02 15.70 -8.11
N ASP A 134 -2.99 16.06 -8.88
CA ASP A 134 -2.61 15.40 -10.13
C ASP A 134 -2.30 13.91 -9.91
N LEU A 135 -1.53 13.57 -8.87
CA LEU A 135 -1.20 12.18 -8.57
C LEU A 135 -2.41 11.38 -8.06
N SER A 136 -3.26 11.97 -7.21
CA SER A 136 -4.54 11.34 -6.83
C SER A 136 -5.38 11.03 -8.07
N ASP A 137 -5.39 11.91 -9.05
CA ASP A 137 -6.11 11.73 -10.31
C ASP A 137 -5.46 10.68 -11.23
N GLU A 138 -4.13 10.62 -11.26
CA GLU A 138 -3.36 9.58 -11.97
C GLU A 138 -3.66 8.19 -11.38
N LEU A 139 -3.62 8.05 -10.05
CA LEU A 139 -3.93 6.81 -9.34
C LEU A 139 -5.36 6.32 -9.61
N ARG A 140 -6.36 7.22 -9.62
CA ARG A 140 -7.77 6.86 -9.92
C ARG A 140 -7.99 6.41 -11.36
N LYS A 141 -7.18 6.92 -12.30
CA LYS A 141 -7.30 6.61 -13.74
C LYS A 141 -6.47 5.39 -14.11
N ALA A 142 -5.47 5.05 -13.30
CA ALA A 142 -4.65 3.87 -13.51
C ALA A 142 -5.53 2.61 -13.45
N THR A 143 -5.31 1.73 -14.42
CA THR A 143 -5.94 0.40 -14.48
C THR A 143 -4.82 -0.63 -14.56
N PRO A 144 -4.82 -1.68 -13.72
CA PRO A 144 -3.84 -2.75 -13.76
C PRO A 144 -3.93 -3.64 -15.01
#